data_AF-A0A8K0D1A8-F1
#
_entry.id   AF-A0A8K0D1A8-F1
#
_cell.length_a   1.000
_cell.length_b   1.000
_cell.length_c   1.000
_cell.angle_alpha   90.00
_cell.angle_beta   90.00
_cell.angle_gamma   90.00
#
_symmetry.space_group_name_H-M   'P 1'
#
loop_
_entity.id
_entity.type
_entity.pdbx_description
1 polymer ?
#
loop_
_entity_poly.entity_id
_entity_poly.type
_entity_poly.pdbx_seq_one_letter_code
_entity_poly.pdbx_strand_id
1 'polypeptide(L)'
;MPRKKPNDLWEKKMVTLKAAKTFNVPRRALRDLSKRNKTSSSDMSTKFGRKPLLEEQMEKELEAFLLQMLKTFYGFTSKDHRMAFQLASRNGIQHLFKQGEAGRA
;
A
#
# COMPACT_ATOMS: atom_id res chain seq x y z
N MET A 1 16.81 0.67 -19.12
CA MET A 1 17.66 -0.25 -18.32
C MET A 1 16.86 -1.51 -17.98
N PRO A 2 17.38 -2.72 -18.24
CA PRO A 2 16.67 -3.94 -17.90
C PRO A 2 16.68 -4.14 -16.38
N ARG A 3 15.50 -4.15 -15.75
CA ARG A 3 15.35 -4.44 -14.32
C ARG A 3 15.63 -5.93 -14.11
N LYS A 4 16.83 -6.28 -13.62
CA LYS A 4 17.15 -7.66 -13.21
C LYS A 4 16.12 -8.11 -12.16
N LYS A 5 15.50 -9.27 -12.39
CA LYS A 5 14.48 -9.84 -11.50
C LYS A 5 15.17 -10.39 -10.24
N PRO A 6 14.55 -10.27 -9.05
CA PRO A 6 15.17 -10.69 -7.79
C PRO A 6 15.45 -12.20 -7.66
N ASN A 7 15.00 -13.03 -8.63
CA ASN A 7 15.74 -14.16 -9.24
C ASN A 7 16.82 -14.80 -8.34
N ASP A 8 17.96 -14.12 -8.36
CA ASP A 8 19.25 -14.69 -7.98
C ASP A 8 19.49 -14.72 -6.46
N LEU A 9 18.65 -14.04 -5.67
CA LEU A 9 18.75 -14.02 -4.20
C LEU A 9 18.42 -15.38 -3.59
N TRP A 10 17.51 -16.12 -4.20
CA TRP A 10 16.91 -17.32 -3.62
C TRP A 10 17.68 -18.58 -3.99
N GLU A 11 18.49 -18.52 -5.05
CA GLU A 11 19.44 -19.57 -5.44
C GLU A 11 20.70 -19.59 -4.55
N LYS A 12 20.72 -18.85 -3.44
CA LYS A 12 21.86 -18.74 -2.50
C LYS A 12 23.15 -18.24 -3.15
N LYS A 13 23.05 -17.61 -4.33
CA LYS A 13 24.18 -17.09 -5.12
C LYS A 13 24.63 -15.68 -4.71
N MET A 14 23.83 -14.96 -3.91
CA MET A 14 24.13 -13.57 -3.56
C MET A 14 23.91 -13.26 -2.07
N VAL A 15 24.91 -12.61 -1.45
CA VAL A 15 24.83 -12.09 -0.07
C VAL A 15 23.87 -10.91 0.01
N THR A 16 23.06 -10.84 1.07
CA THR A 16 22.03 -9.79 1.30
C THR A 16 22.54 -8.35 1.15
N LEU A 17 23.81 -8.08 1.49
CA LEU A 17 24.42 -6.76 1.33
C LEU A 17 24.65 -6.40 -0.14
N LYS A 18 25.10 -7.37 -0.95
CA LYS A 18 25.31 -7.18 -2.40
C LYS A 18 23.96 -6.99 -3.11
N ALA A 19 22.96 -7.78 -2.72
CA ALA A 19 21.62 -7.67 -3.27
C ALA A 19 20.93 -6.33 -2.93
N ALA A 20 21.10 -5.81 -1.71
CA ALA A 20 20.55 -4.50 -1.34
C ALA A 20 21.04 -3.39 -2.27
N LYS A 21 22.34 -3.41 -2.63
CA LYS A 21 22.94 -2.45 -3.56
C LYS A 21 22.48 -2.67 -5.01
N THR A 22 22.39 -3.92 -5.45
CA THR A 22 22.00 -4.27 -6.84
C THR A 22 20.52 -3.98 -7.12
N PHE A 23 19.64 -4.24 -6.16
CA PHE A 23 18.18 -4.12 -6.33
C PHE A 23 17.61 -2.84 -5.72
N ASN A 24 18.43 -2.00 -5.09
CA ASN A 24 18.01 -0.77 -4.40
C ASN A 24 16.89 -1.01 -3.38
N VAL A 25 16.96 -2.14 -2.65
CA VAL A 25 16.00 -2.53 -1.61
C VAL A 25 16.69 -2.48 -0.24
N PRO A 26 16.04 -1.95 0.81
CA PRO A 26 16.61 -1.95 2.15
C PRO A 26 17.03 -3.36 2.60
N ARG A 27 18.24 -3.47 3.15
CA ARG A 27 18.80 -4.76 3.61
C ARG A 27 17.91 -5.48 4.62
N ARG A 28 17.16 -4.72 5.45
CA ARG A 28 16.19 -5.26 6.42
C ARG A 28 15.04 -5.98 5.74
N ALA A 29 14.48 -5.42 4.66
CA ALA A 29 13.41 -6.05 3.89
C ALA A 29 13.88 -7.37 3.27
N LEU A 30 15.08 -7.41 2.68
CA LEU A 30 15.67 -8.64 2.13
C LEU A 30 15.90 -9.71 3.20
N ARG A 31 16.38 -9.31 4.39
CA ARG A 31 16.59 -10.23 5.52
C ARG A 31 15.25 -10.79 6.03
N ASP A 32 14.25 -9.94 6.16
CA ASP A 32 12.94 -10.36 6.64
C ASP A 32 12.24 -11.29 5.64
N LEU A 33 12.40 -11.06 4.34
CA LEU A 33 11.85 -11.93 3.30
C LEU A 33 12.55 -13.29 3.25
N SER A 34 13.88 -13.31 3.39
CA SER A 34 14.65 -14.56 3.50
C SER A 34 14.22 -15.43 4.70
N LYS A 35 13.77 -14.82 5.81
CA LYS A 35 13.27 -15.55 6.99
C LYS A 35 11.85 -16.07 6.82
N ARG A 36 11.04 -15.43 5.97
CA ARG A 36 9.62 -15.78 5.78
C ARG A 36 9.40 -16.94 4.80
N ASN A 37 10.44 -17.51 4.19
CA ASN A 37 10.36 -18.53 3.14
C ASN A 37 9.35 -18.18 2.02
N LYS A 38 9.18 -16.88 1.76
CA LYS A 38 8.27 -16.35 0.74
C LYS A 38 9.07 -16.10 -0.54
N THR A 39 8.84 -16.96 -1.52
CA THR A 39 9.64 -17.11 -2.74
C THR A 39 9.05 -16.37 -3.95
N SER A 40 7.91 -15.72 -3.82
CA SER A 40 7.25 -15.08 -4.97
C SER A 40 7.67 -13.61 -5.15
N SER A 41 7.90 -13.19 -6.39
CA SER A 41 8.15 -11.77 -6.72
C SER A 41 6.98 -10.86 -6.32
N SER A 42 5.77 -11.40 -6.22
CA SER A 42 4.58 -10.72 -5.69
C SER A 42 4.69 -10.37 -4.21
N ASP A 43 5.44 -11.13 -3.41
CA ASP A 43 5.63 -10.84 -1.98
C ASP A 43 6.48 -9.58 -1.75
N MET A 44 7.34 -9.21 -2.70
CA MET A 44 8.12 -7.97 -2.64
C MET A 44 7.25 -6.72 -2.83
N SER A 45 6.09 -6.88 -3.48
CA SER A 45 5.10 -5.81 -3.66
C SER A 45 4.06 -5.77 -2.54
N THR A 46 4.28 -6.49 -1.43
CA THR A 46 3.37 -6.39 -0.28
C THR A 46 3.36 -4.95 0.24
N LYS A 47 2.17 -4.34 0.25
CA LYS A 47 1.96 -3.01 0.83
C LYS A 47 2.36 -3.08 2.30
N PHE A 48 3.45 -2.41 2.65
CA PHE A 48 3.86 -2.27 4.05
C PHE A 48 2.93 -1.27 4.73
N GLY A 49 2.36 -1.65 5.88
CA GLY A 49 1.51 -0.74 6.67
C GLY A 49 0.30 -1.42 7.30
N ARG A 50 -0.64 -0.61 7.78
CA ARG A 50 -1.95 -1.09 8.24
C ARG A 50 -2.72 -1.67 7.06
N LYS A 51 -3.46 -2.75 7.33
CA LYS A 51 -4.40 -3.29 6.34
C LYS A 51 -5.42 -2.21 5.98
N PRO A 52 -5.77 -2.06 4.69
CA PRO A 52 -6.83 -1.17 4.28
C PRO A 52 -8.13 -1.57 4.99
N LEU A 53 -8.89 -0.56 5.38
CA LEU A 53 -10.16 -0.73 6.06
C LEU A 53 -11.27 -1.12 5.07
N LEU A 54 -11.21 -0.53 3.88
CA LEU A 54 -12.15 -0.75 2.80
C LEU A 54 -11.66 -1.92 1.93
N GLU A 55 -12.60 -2.63 1.32
CA GLU A 55 -12.28 -3.61 0.29
C GLU A 55 -11.66 -2.94 -0.94
N GLU A 56 -10.80 -3.66 -1.66
CA GLU A 56 -10.03 -3.10 -2.78
C GLU A 56 -10.91 -2.49 -3.88
N GLN A 57 -12.10 -3.05 -4.09
CA GLN A 57 -13.07 -2.52 -5.05
C GLN A 57 -13.60 -1.15 -4.62
N MET A 58 -14.02 -1.04 -3.36
CA MET A 58 -14.51 0.21 -2.76
C MET A 58 -13.43 1.29 -2.71
N GLU A 59 -12.18 0.91 -2.44
CA GLU A 59 -11.04 1.85 -2.48
C GLU A 59 -10.85 2.44 -3.87
N LYS A 60 -10.93 1.61 -4.93
CA LYS A 60 -10.77 2.07 -6.32
C LYS A 60 -11.89 3.00 -6.75
N GLU A 61 -13.13 2.71 -6.35
CA GLU A 61 -14.27 3.59 -6.62
C GLU A 61 -14.11 4.95 -5.94
N LEU A 62 -13.71 4.94 -4.66
CA LEU A 62 -13.44 6.16 -3.91
C LEU A 62 -12.29 6.95 -4.53
N GLU A 63 -11.20 6.30 -4.91
CA GLU A 63 -10.05 6.93 -5.58
C GLU A 63 -10.47 7.60 -6.90
N ALA A 64 -11.22 6.89 -7.75
CA ALA A 64 -11.71 7.42 -9.01
C ALA A 64 -12.61 8.65 -8.80
N PHE A 65 -13.51 8.59 -7.82
CA PHE A 65 -14.37 9.70 -7.46
C PHE A 65 -13.58 10.92 -6.97
N LEU A 66 -12.62 10.71 -6.07
CA LEU A 66 -11.77 11.79 -5.55
C LEU A 66 -10.90 12.43 -6.64
N LEU A 67 -10.34 11.62 -7.54
CA LEU A 67 -9.57 12.12 -8.69
C LEU A 67 -10.44 12.92 -9.66
N GLN A 68 -11.68 12.49 -9.89
CA GLN A 68 -12.62 13.23 -10.72
C GLN A 68 -12.99 14.56 -10.07
N MET A 69 -13.29 14.55 -8.78
CA MET A 69 -13.61 15.74 -8.01
C MET A 69 -12.43 16.73 -7.98
N LEU A 70 -11.20 16.25 -7.79
CA LEU A 70 -9.99 17.07 -7.83
C LEU A 70 -9.76 17.71 -9.22
N LYS A 71 -10.19 17.05 -10.30
CA LYS A 71 -10.09 17.60 -11.67
C LYS A 71 -11.17 18.64 -11.96
N THR A 72 -12.38 18.46 -11.44
CA THR A 72 -13.51 19.37 -11.71
C THR A 72 -13.56 20.56 -10.76
N PHE A 73 -13.04 20.41 -9.54
CA PHE A 73 -13.06 21.45 -8.51
C PHE A 73 -11.63 21.90 -8.15
N TYR A 74 -11.50 23.09 -7.55
CA TYR A 74 -10.23 23.74 -7.23
C TYR A 74 -9.45 23.11 -6.05
N GLY A 75 -9.52 21.79 -5.88
CA GLY A 75 -8.71 21.05 -4.92
C GLY A 75 -9.49 20.03 -4.09
N PHE A 76 -8.74 19.32 -3.25
CA PHE A 76 -9.23 18.34 -2.30
C PHE A 76 -9.13 18.93 -0.90
N THR A 77 -10.25 19.03 -0.19
CA THR A 77 -10.32 19.61 1.15
C THR A 77 -10.50 18.54 2.21
N SER A 78 -10.14 18.84 3.46
CA SER A 78 -10.31 17.90 4.58
C SER A 78 -11.77 17.46 4.80
N LYS A 79 -12.76 18.23 4.31
CA LYS A 79 -14.17 17.87 4.35
C LYS A 79 -14.48 16.65 3.47
N ASP A 80 -13.71 16.44 2.41
CA ASP A 80 -13.90 15.34 1.48
C ASP A 80 -13.50 13.98 2.08
N HIS A 81 -12.67 13.99 3.13
CA HIS A 81 -12.39 12.80 3.94
C HIS A 81 -13.64 12.22 4.62
N ARG A 82 -14.71 13.01 4.79
CA ARG A 82 -16.01 12.51 5.30
C ARG A 82 -16.65 11.51 4.36
N MET A 83 -16.33 11.51 3.07
CA MET A 83 -16.86 10.51 2.13
C MET A 83 -16.37 9.11 2.46
N ALA A 84 -15.09 8.97 2.88
CA ALA A 84 -14.56 7.69 3.32
C ALA A 84 -15.27 7.18 4.58
N PHE A 85 -15.60 8.08 5.51
CA PHE A 85 -16.41 7.77 6.69
C PHE A 85 -17.82 7.32 6.29
N GLN A 86 -18.53 8.13 5.50
CA GLN A 86 -19.89 7.84 5.05
C GLN A 86 -19.98 6.52 4.30
N LEU A 87 -19.00 6.23 3.44
CA LEU A 87 -18.94 5.00 2.66
C LEU A 87 -18.72 3.77 3.57
N ALA A 88 -17.85 3.88 4.58
CA ALA A 88 -17.67 2.82 5.57
C ALA A 88 -18.91 2.61 6.44
N SER A 89 -19.53 3.69 6.94
CA SER A 89 -20.74 3.62 7.77
C SER A 89 -21.94 3.07 6.99
N ARG A 90 -22.10 3.47 5.72
CA ARG A 90 -23.20 2.99 4.86
C ARG A 90 -23.09 1.51 4.55
N ASN A 91 -21.87 0.99 4.43
CA ASN A 91 -21.61 -0.42 4.19
C ASN A 91 -21.51 -1.25 5.49
N GLY A 92 -21.75 -0.65 6.66
CA GLY A 92 -21.68 -1.34 7.95
C GLY A 92 -20.27 -1.82 8.34
N ILE A 93 -19.23 -1.26 7.72
CA ILE A 93 -17.84 -1.67 7.98
C ILE A 93 -17.41 -1.07 9.31
N GLN A 94 -16.97 -1.91 10.26
CA GLN A 94 -16.43 -1.44 11.53
C GLN A 94 -15.18 -0.60 11.29
N HIS A 95 -15.26 0.70 11.61
CA HIS A 95 -14.22 1.67 11.30
C HIS A 95 -13.68 2.37 12.55
N LEU A 96 -12.41 2.77 12.50
CA LEU A 96 -11.72 3.48 13.60
C LEU A 96 -11.89 5.01 13.55
N PHE A 97 -12.73 5.52 12.65
CA PHE A 97 -12.97 6.95 12.50
C PHE A 97 -13.58 7.56 13.75
N LYS A 98 -13.04 8.70 14.21
CA LYS A 98 -13.54 9.46 15.37
C LYS A 98 -14.28 10.69 14.86
N GLN A 99 -15.39 11.04 15.52
CA GLN A 99 -16.16 12.27 15.25
C GLN A 99 -16.64 12.44 13.79
N GLY A 100 -16.78 11.35 13.03
CA GLY A 100 -17.24 11.41 11.63
C GLY A 100 -16.19 11.84 10.62
N GLU A 101 -14.90 11.85 11.01
CA GLU A 101 -13.80 12.27 10.14
C GLU A 101 -12.74 11.17 10.01
N ALA A 102 -12.16 11.08 8.81
CA ALA A 102 -11.01 10.23 8.53
C ALA A 102 -9.72 11.05 8.66
N GLY A 103 -8.84 10.67 9.59
CA GLY A 103 -7.59 11.38 9.86
C GLY A 103 -7.36 11.66 11.34
N ARG A 104 -6.41 12.53 11.66
CA ARG A 104 -6.30 13.10 13.02
C ARG A 104 -7.38 14.18 13.16
N ALA A 105 -8.31 13.97 14.08
CA ALA A 105 -9.16 15.03 14.62
C ALA A 105 -8.32 16.00 15.46
#